data_AF-D6RI86-F1
#
_entry.id   AF-D6RI86-F1
#
_cell.length_a   1.000
_cell.length_b   1.000
_cell.length_c   1.000
_cell.angle_alpha   90.00
_cell.angle_beta   90.00
_cell.angle_gamma   90.00
#
_symmetry.space_group_name_H-M   'P 1'
#
loop_
_entity.id
_entity.type
_entity.pdbx_description
1 polymer ?
#
loop_
_entity_poly.entity_id
_entity_poly.type
_entity_poly.pdbx_seq_one_letter_code
_entity_poly.pdbx_strand_id
1 'polypeptide(L)' 'MSVNGKKVLHMDRNPYYGGESSSITPLEELYKRFQILEGPPESMGRGRDWNVDLIPKFLMANGQLVKMLLYTEVTRYL' A
#
# COMPACT_ATOMS: atom_id res chain seq x y z
N MET A 1 -12.79 -14.17 5.59
CA MET A 1 -12.34 -15.44 6.21
C MET A 1 -12.28 -15.34 7.72
N SER A 2 -11.42 -14.48 8.29
CA SER A 2 -11.31 -14.32 9.75
C SER A 2 -12.61 -13.86 10.41
N VAL A 3 -13.28 -12.84 9.85
CA VAL A 3 -14.62 -12.37 10.31
C VAL A 3 -15.68 -13.48 10.29
N ASN A 4 -15.52 -14.47 9.40
CA ASN A 4 -16.44 -15.61 9.28
C ASN A 4 -16.02 -16.78 10.20
N GLY A 5 -15.18 -16.54 11.22
CA GLY A 5 -14.77 -17.52 12.23
C GLY A 5 -13.77 -18.58 11.75
N LYS A 6 -13.12 -18.39 10.60
CA LYS A 6 -12.09 -19.33 10.11
C LYS A 6 -10.75 -19.03 10.76
N LYS A 7 -9.99 -20.08 11.11
CA LYS A 7 -8.56 -19.96 11.48
C LYS A 7 -7.73 -19.78 10.22
N VAL A 8 -7.01 -18.67 10.11
CA VAL A 8 -6.28 -18.26 8.89
C VAL A 8 -4.79 -18.10 9.18
N LEU A 9 -3.96 -18.61 8.27
CA LEU A 9 -2.53 -18.32 8.19
C LEU A 9 -2.29 -17.49 6.93
N HIS A 10 -1.77 -16.27 7.08
CA HIS A 10 -1.44 -15.37 5.97
C HIS A 10 0.07 -15.10 6.01
N MET A 11 0.79 -15.50 4.96
CA MET A 11 2.25 -15.40 4.86
C MET A 11 2.64 -14.74 3.56
N ASP A 12 3.72 -13.96 3.58
CA ASP A 12 4.37 -13.40 2.40
C ASP A 12 5.86 -13.75 2.44
N ARG A 13 6.47 -13.98 1.27
CA ARG A 13 7.92 -14.19 1.14
C ARG A 13 8.69 -12.87 1.19
N ASN A 14 8.03 -11.77 0.84
CA ASN A 14 8.61 -10.46 0.78
C ASN A 14 8.73 -9.86 2.19
N PRO A 15 9.75 -9.04 2.47
CA PRO A 15 9.89 -8.36 3.75
C PRO A 15 8.97 -7.13 3.90
N TYR A 16 7.98 -6.96 3.01
CA TYR A 16 7.07 -5.81 2.94
C TYR A 16 5.65 -6.27 2.52
N TYR A 17 4.65 -5.42 2.79
CA TYR A 17 3.26 -5.68 2.40
C TYR A 17 2.93 -5.19 0.99
N GLY A 18 1.88 -5.76 0.40
CA GLY A 18 1.25 -5.26 -0.82
C GLY A 18 1.70 -5.93 -2.13
N GLY A 19 2.77 -6.71 -2.13
CA GLY A 19 3.25 -7.41 -3.33
C GLY A 19 3.47 -6.45 -4.50
N GLU A 20 2.92 -6.78 -5.68
CA GLU A 20 2.94 -5.89 -6.86
C GLU A 20 2.17 -4.58 -6.67
N SER A 21 1.21 -4.55 -5.74
CA SER A 21 0.44 -3.37 -5.32
C SER A 21 1.02 -2.71 -4.06
N SER A 22 2.33 -2.86 -3.80
CA SER A 22 2.99 -2.22 -2.65
C SER A 22 3.03 -0.70 -2.79
N SER A 23 3.01 -0.03 -1.64
CA SER A 23 3.31 1.39 -1.51
C SER A 23 4.74 1.55 -1.03
N ILE A 24 5.51 2.42 -1.68
CA ILE A 24 6.93 2.62 -1.40
C ILE A 24 7.13 3.92 -0.63
N THR A 25 7.88 3.82 0.46
CA THR A 25 8.33 4.92 1.29
C THR A 25 9.69 4.56 1.91
N PRO A 26 10.62 5.51 2.10
CA PRO A 26 10.56 6.90 1.66
C PRO A 26 10.87 7.04 0.15
N LEU A 27 10.78 8.26 -0.37
CA LEU A 27 10.97 8.57 -1.79
C LEU A 27 12.32 8.07 -2.36
N GLU A 28 13.37 8.01 -1.54
CA GLU A 28 14.69 7.50 -1.92
C GLU A 28 14.64 6.01 -2.34
N GLU A 29 13.81 5.19 -1.66
CA GLU A 29 13.65 3.77 -2.03
C GLU A 29 12.88 3.61 -3.36
N LEU A 30 11.99 4.55 -3.69
CA LEU A 30 11.33 4.58 -4.99
C LEU A 30 12.35 4.84 -6.11
N TYR A 31 13.21 5.85 -5.94
CA TYR A 31 14.28 6.17 -6.90
C TYR A 31 15.21 4.98 -7.11
N LYS A 32 15.64 4.34 -6.02
CA LYS A 32 16.48 3.14 -6.05
C LYS A 32 15.81 1.98 -6.77
N ARG A 33 14.51 1.73 -6.56
CA ARG A 33 13.76 0.68 -7.27
C ARG A 33 13.78 0.88 -8.77
N PHE A 34 13.62 2.12 -9.23
CA PHE A 34 13.66 2.49 -10.65
C PHE A 34 15.07 2.79 -11.18
N GLN A 35 16.11 2.46 -10.41
CA GLN A 35 17.53 2.60 -10.79
C GLN A 35 17.93 4.04 -11.12
N ILE A 36 17.31 5.03 -10.47
CA ILE A 36 17.64 6.45 -10.61
C ILE A 36 18.69 6.81 -9.57
N LEU A 37 19.95 6.88 -9.98
CA LEU A 37 21.11 7.00 -9.09
C LEU A 37 21.27 8.38 -8.42
N GLU A 38 20.72 9.45 -9.01
CA GLU A 38 20.82 10.81 -8.44
C GLU A 38 19.98 10.99 -7.17
N GLY A 39 19.05 10.07 -6.88
CA GLY A 39 18.09 10.22 -5.78
C GLY A 39 17.09 11.37 -6.02
N PRO A 40 16.12 11.57 -5.11
CA PRO A 40 15.16 12.65 -5.24
C PRO A 40 15.85 14.02 -5.02
N PRO A 41 15.52 15.05 -5.83
CA PRO A 41 16.06 16.39 -5.63
C PRO A 41 15.49 17.04 -4.36
N GLU A 42 16.22 18.01 -3.79
CA GLU A 42 15.81 18.72 -2.56
C GLU A 42 14.42 19.38 -2.67
N SER A 43 14.03 19.78 -3.89
CA SER A 43 12.72 20.37 -4.18
C SER A 43 11.54 19.44 -3.93
N MET A 44 11.74 18.11 -3.85
CA MET A 44 10.70 17.13 -3.50
C MET A 44 10.45 17.03 -1.98
N GLY A 45 11.17 17.79 -1.16
CA GLY A 45 10.93 17.90 0.27
C GLY A 45 11.37 16.65 1.04
N ARG A 46 10.66 16.34 2.13
CA ARG A 46 11.02 15.23 3.02
C ARG A 46 10.56 13.91 2.41
N GLY A 47 11.50 13.01 2.10
CA GLY A 47 11.19 11.72 1.46
C GLY A 47 10.17 10.85 2.21
N ARG A 48 10.07 10.97 3.55
CA ARG A 48 9.10 10.23 4.38
C ARG A 48 7.65 10.69 4.23
N ASP A 49 7.42 11.89 3.71
CA ASP A 49 6.06 12.40 3.46
C ASP A 49 5.45 11.74 2.21
N TRP A 50 6.26 11.02 1.43
CA TRP A 50 5.83 10.29 0.24
C TRP A 50 5.47 8.84 0.56
N ASN A 51 4.27 8.44 0.11
CA ASN A 51 3.81 7.07 0.06
C ASN A 51 3.30 6.82 -1.37
N VAL A 52 4.10 6.12 -2.18
CA VAL A 52 3.83 5.98 -3.62
C VAL A 52 3.41 4.57 -3.94
N ASP A 53 2.13 4.41 -4.27
CA ASP A 53 1.58 3.14 -4.74
C ASP A 53 2.12 2.80 -6.13
N LEU A 54 2.60 1.57 -6.32
CA LEU A 54 3.03 1.09 -7.64
C LEU A 54 1.86 0.93 -8.62
N ILE A 55 0.65 0.66 -8.11
CA ILE A 55 -0.57 0.50 -8.91
C ILE A 55 -1.71 1.25 -8.21
N PRO A 56 -1.77 2.59 -8.31
CA PRO A 56 -2.81 3.37 -7.65
C PRO A 56 -4.18 3.10 -8.29
N LYS A 57 -5.20 2.93 -7.45
CA LYS A 57 -6.59 2.71 -7.88
C LYS A 57 -7.55 3.45 -6.96
N PHE A 58 -8.54 4.11 -7.53
CA PHE A 58 -9.63 4.68 -6.75
C PHE A 58 -10.73 3.67 -6.47
N LEU A 59 -11.40 3.84 -5.32
CA LEU A 59 -12.56 3.05 -4.95
C LEU A 59 -13.83 3.81 -5.30
N MET A 60 -14.74 3.16 -6.01
CA MET A 60 -16.09 3.69 -6.21
C MET A 60 -16.84 3.66 -4.87
N ALA A 61 -17.29 4.82 -4.38
CA ALA A 61 -17.82 4.99 -3.03
C ALA A 61 -18.96 3.99 -2.68
N ASN A 62 -19.88 3.76 -3.62
CA ASN A 62 -20.99 2.80 -3.44
C ASN A 62 -20.71 1.41 -4.07
N GLY A 63 -19.46 1.15 -4.45
CA GLY A 63 -19.03 -0.08 -5.10
C GLY A 63 -19.00 -1.29 -4.17
N GLN A 64 -18.95 -2.49 -4.77
CA GLN A 64 -18.90 -3.75 -4.01
C GLN A 64 -17.66 -3.85 -3.11
N LEU A 65 -16.51 -3.32 -3.55
CA LEU A 65 -15.28 -3.34 -2.76
C LEU A 65 -15.43 -2.57 -1.44
N VAL A 66 -15.98 -1.35 -1.46
CA VAL A 66 -16.23 -0.57 -0.24
C VAL A 66 -17.19 -1.29 0.71
N LYS A 67 -18.24 -1.92 0.16
CA LYS A 67 -19.17 -2.73 0.96
C LYS A 67 -18.48 -3.92 1.65
N MET A 68 -17.51 -4.56 0.99
CA MET A 68 -16.72 -5.62 1.60
C MET A 68 -15.79 -5.10 2.71
N LEU A 69 -15.18 -3.91 2.52
CA LEU A 69 -14.35 -3.28 3.57
C LEU A 69 -15.17 -2.99 4.83
N LEU A 70 -16.38 -2.46 4.66
CA LEU A 70 -17.34 -2.21 5.74
C LEU A 70 -17.74 -3.52 6.45
N TYR A 71 -18.07 -4.57 5.69
CA TYR A 71 -18.40 -5.88 6.25
C TYR A 71 -17.27 -6.44 7.14
N THR A 72 -16.02 -6.21 6.76
CA THR A 72 -14.86 -6.65 7.55
C THR A 72 -14.45 -5.69 8.67
N GLU A 73 -15.13 -4.54 8.81
CA GLU A 73 -14.81 -3.45 9.73
C GLU A 73 -13.39 -2.86 9.60
N VAL A 74 -12.68 -3.13 8.50
CA VAL A 74 -11.30 -2.64 8.30
C VAL A 74 -11.27 -1.11 8.10
N THR A 75 -12.41 -0.50 7.78
CA THR A 75 -12.58 0.95 7.66
C THR A 75 -12.27 1.73 8.95
N ARG A 76 -12.09 1.07 10.10
CA ARG A 76 -11.61 1.71 11.34
C ARG A 76 -10.14 2.13 11.30
N TYR A 77 -9.38 1.67 10.31
CA TYR A 77 -7.93 1.87 10.19
C TYR A 77 -7.50 2.54 8.87
N LEU A 78 -8.47 2.98 8.07
CA LEU A 78 -8.25 3.69 6.82
C LEU A 78 -8.27 5.20 7.04
#